data_AF-A0A0G1H1Y8-F1
#
_entry.id   AF-A0A0G1H1Y8-F1
#
_cell.length_a   1.000
_cell.length_b   1.000
_cell.length_c   1.000
_cell.angle_alpha   90.00
_cell.angle_beta   90.00
_cell.angle_gamma   90.00
#
_symmetry.space_group_name_H-M   'P 1'
#
loop_
_entity.id
_entity.type
_entity.pdbx_description
1 polymer ?
#
loop_
_entity_poly.entity_id
_entity_poly.type
_entity_poly.pdbx_seq_one_letter_code
_entity_poly.pdbx_strand_id
1 'polypeptide(L)'
;MKSKTIIILLLITGALYLGGRYVYYGSLTRNCIYTENKLPVPEQLIKGKIVIAKDAYLAVGIDKEYSCLKNFGSIDRKIVGPESINNLTVGRRYFTNKGLAIETLKIGASFRVADVIAVTKHGLTTIDSGSGPIYYLILKDQNNISYKIATVSLGPNKEDLFLSFIDSSQTTNSSSIKLLSPDSFDETADYEGENSLKYTGKLTELSGTYLESTEPQWKKLADRLERGEKFTIIVYIDLHDDYFKEIKLSDNPGERSGQVARIQDEFLKKIPGNLILRDVEKDKWQPYISMEANLNLLDYLIDNQVELKIKTMAELIKR
;
A
#
# COMPACT_ATOMS: atom_id res chain seq x y z
N MET A 1 -20.81 39.55 -46.08
CA MET A 1 -20.98 39.47 -44.59
C MET A 1 -20.69 38.08 -43.99
N LYS A 2 -20.98 36.95 -44.66
CA LYS A 2 -20.80 35.60 -44.08
C LYS A 2 -19.35 35.22 -43.72
N SER A 3 -18.36 35.62 -44.50
CA SER A 3 -16.94 35.28 -44.27
C SER A 3 -16.37 35.88 -42.97
N LYS A 4 -16.70 37.15 -42.65
CA LYS A 4 -16.21 37.79 -41.41
C LYS A 4 -16.78 37.14 -40.15
N THR A 5 -18.05 36.74 -40.18
CA THR A 5 -18.70 36.04 -39.06
C THR A 5 -18.10 34.65 -38.82
N ILE A 6 -17.76 33.92 -39.88
CA ILE A 6 -17.08 32.61 -39.79
C ILE A 6 -15.68 32.77 -39.19
N ILE A 7 -14.92 33.79 -39.60
CA ILE A 7 -13.59 34.07 -39.05
C ILE A 7 -13.66 34.42 -37.56
N ILE A 8 -14.63 35.26 -37.16
CA ILE A 8 -14.83 35.61 -35.74
C ILE A 8 -15.21 34.37 -34.92
N LEU A 9 -16.10 33.52 -35.44
CA LEU A 9 -16.49 32.28 -34.76
C LEU A 9 -15.27 31.36 -34.55
N LEU A 10 -14.45 31.17 -35.59
CA LEU A 10 -13.22 30.37 -35.50
C LEU A 10 -12.23 30.93 -34.47
N LEU A 11 -12.07 32.26 -34.41
CA LEU A 11 -11.23 32.90 -33.41
C LEU A 11 -11.74 32.68 -31.98
N ILE A 12 -13.05 32.81 -31.76
CA ILE A 12 -13.66 32.57 -30.44
C ILE A 12 -13.50 31.10 -30.05
N THR A 13 -13.79 30.16 -30.94
CA THR A 13 -13.63 28.73 -30.66
C THR A 13 -12.17 28.37 -30.39
N GLY A 14 -11.23 28.94 -31.16
CA GLY A 14 -9.79 28.78 -30.93
C GLY A 14 -9.35 29.33 -29.57
N ALA A 15 -9.82 30.52 -29.21
CA ALA A 15 -9.52 31.15 -27.92
C ALA A 15 -10.10 30.35 -26.74
N LEU A 16 -11.34 29.86 -26.86
CA LEU A 16 -11.97 29.00 -25.85
C LEU A 16 -11.23 27.66 -25.70
N TYR A 17 -10.82 27.05 -26.81
CA TYR A 17 -10.04 25.82 -26.80
C TYR A 17 -8.67 26.01 -26.11
N LEU A 18 -7.94 27.06 -26.50
CA LEU A 18 -6.64 27.40 -25.90
C LEU A 18 -6.79 27.77 -24.42
N GLY A 19 -7.80 28.58 -24.07
CA GLY A 19 -8.12 28.92 -22.69
C GLY A 19 -8.45 27.68 -21.84
N GLY A 20 -9.29 26.78 -22.36
CA GLY A 20 -9.63 25.52 -21.69
C GLY A 20 -8.40 24.62 -21.50
N ARG A 21 -7.51 24.52 -22.50
CA ARG A 21 -6.24 23.79 -22.37
C ARG A 21 -5.35 24.39 -21.29
N TYR A 22 -5.20 25.71 -21.28
CA TYR A 22 -4.39 26.39 -20.27
C TYR A 22 -4.94 26.15 -18.86
N VAL A 23 -6.26 26.27 -18.68
CA VAL A 23 -6.91 26.04 -17.38
C VAL A 23 -6.74 24.59 -16.92
N TYR A 24 -6.86 23.61 -17.83
CA TYR A 24 -6.78 22.19 -17.47
C TYR A 24 -5.33 21.70 -17.26
N TYR A 25 -4.41 22.01 -18.17
CA TYR A 25 -3.02 21.52 -18.16
C TYR A 25 -2.00 22.49 -17.55
N GLY A 26 -2.40 23.72 -17.23
CA GLY A 26 -1.47 24.81 -16.91
C GLY A 26 -0.58 25.22 -18.09
N SER A 27 -0.92 24.81 -19.32
CA SER A 27 -0.13 25.04 -20.52
C SER A 27 -0.97 24.91 -21.79
N LEU A 28 -0.61 25.67 -22.82
CA LEU A 28 -1.24 25.59 -24.13
C LEU A 28 -0.75 24.39 -24.94
N THR A 29 0.49 23.94 -24.73
CA THR A 29 1.17 22.93 -25.56
C THR A 29 1.28 21.56 -24.92
N ARG A 30 1.27 21.47 -23.58
CA ARG A 30 1.35 20.18 -22.87
C ARG A 30 0.03 19.42 -22.95
N ASN A 31 0.12 18.09 -23.06
CA ASN A 31 -1.02 17.16 -22.98
C ASN A 31 -1.03 16.37 -21.66
N CYS A 32 -0.19 16.75 -20.70
CA CYS A 32 -0.05 16.08 -19.41
C CYS A 32 -0.32 17.11 -18.32
N ILE A 33 -1.20 16.79 -17.38
CA ILE A 33 -1.50 17.63 -16.21
C ILE A 33 -0.34 17.61 -15.20
N TYR A 34 0.63 16.72 -15.41
CA TYR A 34 1.85 16.61 -14.62
C TYR A 34 3.07 17.05 -15.43
N THR A 35 4.06 17.58 -14.73
CA THR A 35 5.45 17.63 -15.22
C THR A 35 6.34 16.87 -14.27
N GLU A 36 7.43 16.34 -14.81
CA GLU A 36 8.50 15.74 -14.02
C GLU A 36 9.78 16.55 -14.20
N ASN A 37 10.51 16.75 -13.11
CA ASN A 37 11.88 17.22 -13.14
C ASN A 37 12.80 16.16 -12.53
N LYS A 38 13.89 15.85 -13.21
CA LYS A 38 14.89 14.90 -12.72
C LYS A 38 15.94 15.67 -11.95
N LEU A 39 16.07 15.36 -10.67
CA LEU A 39 16.97 16.05 -9.76
C LEU A 39 18.30 15.30 -9.61
N PRO A 40 19.40 16.01 -9.29
CA PRO A 40 20.64 15.35 -8.94
C PRO A 40 20.44 14.48 -7.71
N VAL A 41 20.96 13.25 -7.74
CA VAL A 41 20.89 12.34 -6.59
C VAL A 41 22.03 12.69 -5.63
N PRO A 42 21.74 12.97 -4.35
CA PRO A 42 22.78 13.15 -3.34
C PRO A 42 23.77 11.97 -3.30
N GLU A 43 25.07 12.27 -3.31
CA GLU A 43 26.13 11.24 -3.43
C GLU A 43 26.05 10.17 -2.32
N GLN A 44 25.63 10.57 -1.12
CA GLN A 44 25.41 9.65 0.00
C GLN A 44 24.32 8.60 -0.32
N LEU A 45 23.23 9.00 -0.97
CA LEU A 45 22.15 8.08 -1.35
C LEU A 45 22.59 7.12 -2.47
N ILE A 46 23.48 7.56 -3.36
CA ILE A 46 24.04 6.72 -4.42
C ILE A 46 24.91 5.60 -3.83
N LYS A 47 25.68 5.91 -2.78
CA LYS A 47 26.59 4.97 -2.13
C LYS A 47 25.89 4.00 -1.18
N GLY A 48 24.73 4.39 -0.63
CA GLY A 48 23.95 3.57 0.30
C GLY A 48 23.08 2.52 -0.38
N LYS A 49 22.48 1.65 0.45
CA LYS A 49 21.43 0.72 0.06
C LYS A 49 20.15 1.02 0.85
N ILE A 50 19.02 0.94 0.18
CA ILE A 50 17.70 0.98 0.81
C ILE A 50 17.21 -0.45 0.98
N VAL A 51 16.74 -0.80 2.17
CA VAL A 51 16.28 -2.15 2.49
C VAL A 51 14.89 -2.09 3.12
N ILE A 52 14.01 -3.02 2.72
CA ILE A 52 12.72 -3.19 3.39
C ILE A 52 12.95 -3.75 4.79
N ALA A 53 12.62 -2.97 5.82
CA ALA A 53 12.87 -3.34 7.21
C ALA A 53 11.61 -3.78 7.97
N LYS A 54 10.43 -3.37 7.51
CA LYS A 54 9.12 -3.80 8.02
C LYS A 54 8.20 -4.18 6.85
N ASP A 55 7.00 -4.64 7.17
CA ASP A 55 5.97 -4.95 6.18
C ASP A 55 5.76 -3.79 5.21
N ALA A 56 5.80 -4.11 3.92
CA ALA A 56 5.62 -3.16 2.83
C ALA A 56 4.93 -3.89 1.67
N TYR A 57 4.26 -3.12 0.83
CA TYR A 57 3.55 -3.66 -0.32
C TYR A 57 4.07 -3.06 -1.62
N LEU A 58 3.79 -3.76 -2.71
CA LEU A 58 4.11 -3.36 -4.06
C LEU A 58 2.82 -3.20 -4.85
N ALA A 59 2.56 -1.99 -5.33
CA ALA A 59 1.52 -1.73 -6.31
C ALA A 59 2.12 -1.87 -7.72
N VAL A 60 1.62 -2.85 -8.47
CA VAL A 60 2.12 -3.29 -9.79
C VAL A 60 1.15 -2.88 -10.90
N GLY A 61 1.65 -2.17 -11.89
CA GLY A 61 0.94 -1.69 -13.07
C GLY A 61 1.28 -0.24 -13.40
N ILE A 62 0.88 0.20 -14.59
CA ILE A 62 1.05 1.60 -15.02
C ILE A 62 -0.08 2.44 -14.44
N ASP A 63 0.25 3.35 -13.52
CA ASP A 63 -0.70 4.33 -13.00
C ASP A 63 -1.11 5.28 -14.14
N LYS A 64 -2.35 5.14 -14.59
CA LYS A 64 -2.90 5.91 -15.72
C LYS A 64 -2.75 7.41 -15.51
N GLU A 65 -2.82 7.87 -14.26
CA GLU A 65 -2.68 9.28 -13.90
C GLU A 65 -1.31 9.86 -14.27
N TYR A 66 -0.26 9.06 -14.15
CA TYR A 66 1.13 9.46 -14.44
C TYR A 66 1.65 8.95 -15.78
N SER A 67 0.86 8.18 -16.53
CA SER A 67 1.26 7.52 -17.78
C SER A 67 1.80 8.46 -18.86
N CYS A 68 1.43 9.75 -18.81
CA CYS A 68 1.93 10.76 -19.73
C CYS A 68 3.35 11.28 -19.42
N LEU A 69 3.91 10.93 -18.26
CA LEU A 69 5.27 11.30 -17.86
C LEU A 69 6.30 10.32 -18.45
N LYS A 70 7.40 10.83 -19.00
CA LYS A 70 8.34 10.04 -19.79
C LYS A 70 9.17 9.08 -18.92
N ASN A 71 9.75 9.59 -17.84
CA ASN A 71 10.66 8.84 -16.97
C ASN A 71 9.89 8.19 -15.81
N PHE A 72 8.93 8.89 -15.23
CA PHE A 72 8.15 8.44 -14.09
C PHE A 72 6.95 7.55 -14.46
N GLY A 73 6.31 7.87 -15.59
CA GLY A 73 5.07 7.22 -16.04
C GLY A 73 5.26 5.79 -16.51
N SER A 74 6.47 5.42 -16.92
CA SER A 74 6.82 4.07 -17.39
C SER A 74 7.18 3.09 -16.26
N ILE A 75 7.37 3.57 -15.03
CA ILE A 75 7.68 2.73 -13.87
C ILE A 75 6.39 2.12 -13.35
N ASP A 76 6.26 0.81 -13.49
CA ASP A 76 5.08 0.01 -13.15
C ASP A 76 5.08 -0.51 -11.72
N ARG A 77 6.13 -0.24 -10.93
CA ARG A 77 6.29 -0.79 -9.58
C ARG A 77 6.38 0.34 -8.56
N LYS A 78 5.35 0.50 -7.73
CA LYS A 78 5.29 1.49 -6.65
C LYS A 78 5.36 0.80 -5.29
N ILE A 79 6.36 1.14 -4.48
CA ILE A 79 6.44 0.67 -3.09
C ILE A 79 5.51 1.52 -2.23
N VAL A 80 4.72 0.87 -1.39
CA VAL A 80 3.77 1.52 -0.49
C VAL A 80 3.87 0.95 0.92
N GLY A 81 3.74 1.84 1.92
CA GLY A 81 3.79 1.46 3.33
C GLY A 81 2.49 0.78 3.78
N PRO A 82 2.52 0.11 4.95
CA PRO A 82 1.41 -0.67 5.45
C PRO A 82 0.18 0.20 5.76
N GLU A 83 0.34 1.40 6.31
CA GLU A 83 -0.78 2.32 6.57
C GLU A 83 -1.57 2.73 5.32
N SER A 84 -0.91 2.80 4.16
CA SER A 84 -1.59 3.08 2.89
C SER A 84 -2.51 1.94 2.45
N ILE A 85 -2.31 0.74 3.01
CA ILE A 85 -3.04 -0.49 2.70
C ILE A 85 -3.88 -0.96 3.90
N ASN A 86 -3.57 -0.60 5.14
CA ASN A 86 -4.17 -1.14 6.37
C ASN A 86 -5.67 -0.85 6.50
N ASN A 87 -6.20 0.18 5.83
CA ASN A 87 -7.62 0.20 5.50
C ASN A 87 -7.86 -0.62 4.22
N LEU A 88 -7.70 -1.95 4.32
CA LEU A 88 -7.59 -2.90 3.19
C LEU A 88 -8.68 -2.72 2.13
N THR A 89 -9.88 -2.31 2.51
CA THR A 89 -10.99 -2.04 1.60
C THR A 89 -10.84 -0.73 0.82
N VAL A 90 -10.28 0.32 1.44
CA VAL A 90 -10.11 1.65 0.83
C VAL A 90 -8.78 1.72 0.07
N GLY A 91 -7.68 1.27 0.69
CA GLY A 91 -6.34 1.28 0.11
C GLY A 91 -6.23 0.39 -1.12
N ARG A 92 -6.63 -0.89 -1.02
CA ARG A 92 -6.58 -1.81 -2.17
C ARG A 92 -7.47 -1.32 -3.31
N ARG A 93 -8.69 -0.84 -2.99
CA ARG A 93 -9.62 -0.28 -3.98
C ARG A 93 -9.07 0.97 -4.67
N TYR A 94 -8.37 1.84 -3.93
CA TYR A 94 -7.70 3.00 -4.50
C TYR A 94 -6.70 2.61 -5.60
N PHE A 95 -5.85 1.62 -5.32
CA PHE A 95 -4.86 1.15 -6.29
C PHE A 95 -5.49 0.35 -7.45
N THR A 96 -6.45 -0.54 -7.18
CA THR A 96 -7.13 -1.30 -8.24
C THR A 96 -7.95 -0.41 -9.18
N ASN A 97 -8.59 0.64 -8.68
CA ASN A 97 -9.31 1.62 -9.52
C ASN A 97 -8.37 2.35 -10.49
N LYS A 98 -7.09 2.46 -10.14
CA LYS A 98 -6.03 3.01 -10.99
C LYS A 98 -5.38 1.96 -11.91
N GLY A 99 -5.84 0.71 -11.85
CA GLY A 99 -5.32 -0.40 -12.65
C GLY A 99 -4.09 -1.08 -12.06
N LEU A 100 -3.88 -0.97 -10.75
CA LEU A 100 -2.72 -1.52 -10.05
C LEU A 100 -3.10 -2.74 -9.22
N ALA A 101 -2.31 -3.81 -9.34
CA ALA A 101 -2.40 -5.00 -8.47
C ALA A 101 -1.55 -4.79 -7.21
N ILE A 102 -1.98 -5.30 -6.06
CA ILE A 102 -1.22 -5.20 -4.81
C ILE A 102 -0.60 -6.56 -4.49
N GLU A 103 0.71 -6.56 -4.33
CA GLU A 103 1.54 -7.70 -3.92
C GLU A 103 2.28 -7.37 -2.61
N THR A 104 2.66 -8.38 -1.84
CA THR A 104 3.50 -8.20 -0.66
C THR A 104 4.96 -8.05 -1.08
N LEU A 105 5.66 -7.07 -0.50
CA LEU A 105 7.09 -6.88 -0.76
C LEU A 105 7.91 -7.53 0.37
N LYS A 106 8.84 -8.41 -0.01
CA LYS A 106 9.61 -9.19 0.95
C LYS A 106 10.52 -8.30 1.82
N ILE A 107 10.49 -8.50 3.13
CA ILE A 107 11.45 -7.92 4.07
C ILE A 107 12.88 -8.34 3.68
N GLY A 108 13.81 -7.40 3.77
CA GLY A 108 15.19 -7.58 3.33
C GLY A 108 15.42 -7.34 1.83
N ALA A 109 14.37 -7.08 1.03
CA ALA A 109 14.55 -6.66 -0.36
C ALA A 109 15.39 -5.37 -0.39
N SER A 110 16.44 -5.40 -1.21
CA SER A 110 17.47 -4.35 -1.25
C SER A 110 17.46 -3.61 -2.57
N PHE A 111 17.62 -2.29 -2.50
CA PHE A 111 17.62 -1.41 -3.65
C PHE A 111 18.74 -0.38 -3.57
N ARG A 112 19.13 0.14 -4.73
CA ARG A 112 19.97 1.33 -4.87
C ARG A 112 19.13 2.51 -5.34
N VAL A 113 19.45 3.71 -4.89
CA VAL A 113 18.83 4.92 -5.44
C VAL A 113 19.41 5.17 -6.83
N ALA A 114 18.55 5.19 -7.84
CA ALA A 114 18.93 5.46 -9.22
C ALA A 114 18.72 6.93 -9.57
N ASP A 115 17.55 7.49 -9.24
CA ASP A 115 17.17 8.86 -9.57
C ASP A 115 16.28 9.46 -8.47
N VAL A 116 16.19 10.79 -8.45
CA VAL A 116 15.16 11.53 -7.72
C VAL A 116 14.32 12.28 -8.76
N ILE A 117 13.00 12.13 -8.69
CA ILE A 117 12.07 12.79 -9.61
C ILE A 117 11.07 13.63 -8.81
N ALA A 118 11.00 14.92 -9.11
CA ALA A 118 9.96 15.81 -8.62
C ALA A 118 8.79 15.83 -9.61
N VAL A 119 7.58 15.50 -9.16
CA VAL A 119 6.38 15.50 -9.98
C VAL A 119 5.45 16.63 -9.53
N THR A 120 5.16 17.56 -10.44
CA THR A 120 4.29 18.72 -10.16
C THR A 120 3.00 18.60 -10.96
N LYS A 121 1.87 18.75 -10.28
CA LYS A 121 0.54 18.83 -10.89
C LYS A 121 0.24 20.27 -11.30
N HIS A 122 -0.48 20.48 -12.39
CA HIS A 122 -0.78 21.78 -12.98
C HIS A 122 -2.27 22.00 -13.23
N GLY A 123 -2.62 23.27 -13.47
CA GLY A 123 -3.98 23.69 -13.85
C GLY A 123 -4.96 23.70 -12.68
N LEU A 124 -6.25 23.79 -12.99
CA LEU A 124 -7.35 23.83 -12.00
C LEU A 124 -7.40 22.56 -11.13
N THR A 125 -6.79 21.47 -11.59
CA THR A 125 -6.75 20.20 -10.86
C THR A 125 -5.83 20.22 -9.62
N THR A 126 -5.09 21.31 -9.38
CA THR A 126 -4.24 21.49 -8.19
C THR A 126 -4.98 22.01 -6.96
N ILE A 127 -6.21 22.52 -7.11
CA ILE A 127 -6.98 23.16 -6.01
C ILE A 127 -7.08 22.25 -4.78
N ASP A 128 -7.26 20.93 -4.99
CA ASP A 128 -7.41 19.96 -3.91
C ASP A 128 -6.09 19.26 -3.53
N SER A 129 -5.01 19.46 -4.30
CA SER A 129 -3.79 18.63 -4.22
C SER A 129 -2.57 19.37 -3.62
N GLY A 130 -2.68 20.68 -3.37
CA GLY A 130 -1.55 21.52 -2.96
C GLY A 130 -0.65 21.95 -4.12
N SER A 131 0.16 22.99 -3.90
CA SER A 131 0.95 23.66 -4.95
C SER A 131 2.39 23.16 -5.12
N GLY A 132 2.80 22.13 -4.37
CA GLY A 132 4.19 21.66 -4.33
C GLY A 132 4.45 20.44 -5.22
N PRO A 133 5.71 20.25 -5.69
CA PRO A 133 6.11 18.97 -6.26
C PRO A 133 6.03 17.86 -5.21
N ILE A 134 5.64 16.66 -5.65
CA ILE A 134 5.83 15.44 -4.87
C ILE A 134 7.16 14.85 -5.29
N TYR A 135 8.06 14.65 -4.33
CA TYR A 135 9.35 14.05 -4.57
C TYR A 135 9.29 12.54 -4.49
N TYR A 136 9.88 11.88 -5.48
CA TYR A 136 9.95 10.43 -5.58
C TYR A 136 11.40 9.97 -5.63
N LEU A 137 11.71 8.95 -4.84
CA LEU A 137 12.91 8.16 -5.03
C LEU A 137 12.62 7.09 -6.08
N ILE A 138 13.49 7.03 -7.10
CA ILE A 138 13.50 5.95 -8.07
C ILE A 138 14.58 4.97 -7.65
N LEU A 139 14.16 3.76 -7.33
CA LEU A 139 15.01 2.71 -6.80
C LEU A 139 15.23 1.65 -7.87
N LYS A 140 16.37 0.96 -7.83
CA LYS A 140 16.64 -0.22 -8.66
C LYS A 140 17.02 -1.40 -7.81
N ASP A 141 16.47 -2.57 -8.15
CA ASP A 141 16.89 -3.83 -7.56
C ASP A 141 18.19 -4.36 -8.21
N GLN A 142 18.58 -5.58 -7.85
CA GLN A 142 19.75 -6.26 -8.40
C GLN A 142 19.60 -6.63 -9.89
N ASN A 143 18.36 -6.75 -10.37
CA ASN A 143 18.03 -7.05 -11.77
C ASN A 143 17.84 -5.78 -12.62
N ASN A 144 18.14 -4.59 -12.07
CA ASN A 144 17.90 -3.28 -12.67
C ASN A 144 16.42 -2.94 -12.94
N ILE A 145 15.50 -3.63 -12.27
CA ILE A 145 14.07 -3.29 -12.29
C ILE A 145 13.87 -2.02 -11.49
N SER A 146 13.13 -1.06 -12.05
CA SER A 146 12.86 0.24 -11.44
C SER A 146 11.64 0.18 -10.53
N TYR A 147 11.73 0.84 -9.38
CA TYR A 147 10.66 1.01 -8.39
C TYR A 147 10.54 2.48 -8.05
N LYS A 148 9.34 2.93 -7.66
CA LYS A 148 9.11 4.31 -7.21
C LYS A 148 8.49 4.35 -5.82
N ILE A 149 8.91 5.33 -5.02
CA ILE A 149 8.29 5.64 -3.73
C ILE A 149 8.29 7.15 -3.51
N ALA A 150 7.17 7.70 -3.04
CA ALA A 150 7.08 9.11 -2.67
C ALA A 150 7.74 9.31 -1.29
N THR A 151 8.56 10.34 -1.13
CA THR A 151 9.23 10.64 0.14
C THR A 151 8.22 10.94 1.26
N VAL A 152 7.10 11.59 0.90
CA VAL A 152 5.97 11.84 1.81
C VAL A 152 5.25 10.57 2.25
N SER A 153 5.41 9.46 1.52
CA SER A 153 4.84 8.16 1.86
C SER A 153 5.78 7.28 2.70
N LEU A 154 6.90 7.83 3.18
CA LEU A 154 7.82 7.11 4.07
C LEU A 154 7.27 6.93 5.49
N GLY A 155 6.17 7.61 5.82
CA GLY A 155 5.52 7.57 7.12
C GLY A 155 5.86 8.80 7.97
N PRO A 156 4.88 9.58 8.45
CA PRO A 156 5.14 10.71 9.34
C PRO A 156 5.50 10.27 10.76
N ASN A 157 5.03 9.08 11.19
CA ASN A 157 5.28 8.54 12.53
C ASN A 157 6.25 7.36 12.50
N LYS A 158 6.86 7.03 13.65
CA LYS A 158 7.88 5.97 13.77
C LYS A 158 7.34 4.58 13.45
N GLU A 159 6.08 4.34 13.80
CA GLU A 159 5.35 3.10 13.53
C GLU A 159 5.22 2.86 12.02
N ASP A 160 5.00 3.92 11.25
CA ASP A 160 4.71 3.90 9.81
C ASP A 160 5.96 3.72 8.95
N LEU A 161 7.15 3.99 9.50
CA LEU A 161 8.42 3.88 8.78
C LEU A 161 8.76 2.41 8.49
N PHE A 162 9.12 2.13 7.23
CA PHE A 162 9.37 0.75 6.77
C PHE A 162 10.63 0.57 5.89
N LEU A 163 11.28 1.66 5.45
CA LEU A 163 12.52 1.61 4.67
C LEU A 163 13.73 1.94 5.52
N SER A 164 14.69 1.03 5.58
CA SER A 164 16.00 1.26 6.19
C SER A 164 17.02 1.76 5.18
N PHE A 165 17.89 2.67 5.62
CA PHE A 165 19.05 3.11 4.86
C PHE A 165 20.33 2.54 5.48
N ILE A 166 21.05 1.76 4.68
CA ILE A 166 22.34 1.18 5.03
C ILE A 166 23.42 1.98 4.29
N ASP A 167 24.16 2.78 5.05
CA ASP A 167 25.32 3.48 4.55
C ASP A 167 26.50 2.52 4.42
N SER A 168 27.07 2.41 3.22
CA SER A 168 28.23 1.55 2.95
C SER A 168 29.51 2.04 3.62
N SER A 169 29.53 3.29 4.10
CA SER A 169 30.67 3.88 4.82
C SER A 169 30.63 3.62 6.34
N GLN A 170 29.51 3.13 6.89
CA GLN A 170 29.39 2.82 8.31
C GLN A 170 29.47 1.31 8.54
N THR A 171 30.53 0.85 9.22
CA THR A 171 30.56 -0.48 9.84
C THR A 171 29.58 -0.51 11.01
N THR A 172 28.31 -0.83 10.74
CA THR A 172 27.26 -0.89 11.76
C THR A 172 27.36 -2.18 12.57
N ASN A 173 28.11 -2.12 13.68
CA ASN A 173 28.00 -3.06 14.81
C ASN A 173 26.79 -2.74 15.72
N SER A 174 25.84 -1.94 15.25
CA SER A 174 24.65 -1.56 16.03
C SER A 174 23.47 -2.47 15.68
N SER A 175 22.82 -3.01 16.71
CA SER A 175 21.56 -3.79 16.60
C SER A 175 20.34 -2.94 16.26
N SER A 176 20.51 -1.64 16.05
CA SER A 176 19.43 -0.70 15.74
C SER A 176 19.21 -0.52 14.23
N ILE A 177 17.95 -0.50 13.83
CA ILE A 177 17.56 -0.27 12.44
C ILE A 177 17.39 1.25 12.23
N LYS A 178 18.10 1.80 11.25
CA LYS A 178 17.99 3.22 10.85
C LYS A 178 17.04 3.36 9.69
N LEU A 179 15.92 4.05 9.89
CA LEU A 179 14.85 4.22 8.91
C LEU A 179 14.85 5.61 8.26
N LEU A 180 14.51 5.63 6.98
CA LEU A 180 14.19 6.86 6.24
C LEU A 180 12.82 7.38 6.67
N SER A 181 12.72 8.69 6.84
CA SER A 181 11.48 9.41 7.10
C SER A 181 11.39 10.63 6.17
N PRO A 182 10.25 11.36 6.12
CA PRO A 182 10.18 12.62 5.39
C PRO A 182 11.29 13.61 5.81
N ASP A 183 11.62 13.66 7.10
CA ASP A 183 12.68 14.54 7.67
C ASP A 183 14.11 14.15 7.24
N SER A 184 14.29 12.99 6.62
CA SER A 184 15.55 12.63 5.97
C SER A 184 15.86 13.53 4.77
N PHE A 185 14.89 14.36 4.34
CA PHE A 185 15.00 15.22 3.18
C PHE A 185 14.54 16.64 3.51
N ASP A 186 15.33 17.64 3.10
CA ASP A 186 14.94 19.04 3.11
C ASP A 186 14.71 19.50 1.66
N GLU A 187 13.60 20.19 1.43
CA GLU A 187 13.38 20.93 0.19
C GLU A 187 14.15 22.25 0.28
N THR A 188 15.09 22.46 -0.64
CA THR A 188 15.82 23.71 -0.76
C THR A 188 15.55 24.33 -2.12
N ALA A 189 15.12 25.58 -2.14
CA ALA A 189 15.23 26.41 -3.33
C ALA A 189 16.70 26.80 -3.45
N ASP A 190 17.36 26.35 -4.52
CA ASP A 190 18.66 26.91 -4.86
C ASP A 190 18.49 28.35 -5.37
N TYR A 191 19.59 29.11 -5.44
CA TYR A 191 19.59 30.54 -5.76
C TYR A 191 19.04 30.84 -7.18
N GLU A 192 18.90 29.81 -8.02
CA GLU A 192 18.33 29.87 -9.38
C GLU A 192 16.84 29.49 -9.43
N GLY A 193 16.23 29.10 -8.30
CA GLY A 193 14.81 28.79 -8.20
C GLY A 193 14.43 27.39 -8.70
N GLU A 194 15.39 26.49 -8.86
CA GLU A 194 15.10 25.08 -9.10
C GLU A 194 14.81 24.37 -7.76
N ASN A 195 13.75 23.58 -7.76
CA ASN A 195 13.38 22.78 -6.61
C ASN A 195 14.40 21.65 -6.42
N SER A 196 15.20 21.69 -5.36
CA SER A 196 16.18 20.66 -5.04
C SER A 196 15.78 19.89 -3.79
N LEU A 197 16.04 18.57 -3.78
CA LEU A 197 15.83 17.71 -2.63
C LEU A 197 17.19 17.36 -2.01
N LYS A 198 17.46 17.87 -0.80
CA LYS A 198 18.70 17.63 -0.08
C LYS A 198 18.51 16.49 0.91
N TYR A 199 19.34 15.45 0.82
CA TYR A 199 19.41 14.43 1.88
C TYR A 199 20.13 15.00 3.09
N THR A 200 19.49 14.96 4.26
CA THR A 200 19.99 15.58 5.50
C THR A 200 20.84 14.62 6.33
N GLY A 201 20.79 13.32 6.03
CA GLY A 201 21.38 12.27 6.85
C GLY A 201 20.60 11.98 8.14
N LYS A 202 19.50 12.70 8.41
CA LYS A 202 18.63 12.39 9.55
C LYS A 202 17.94 11.06 9.30
N LEU A 203 18.18 10.10 10.18
CA LEU A 203 17.55 8.79 10.15
C LEU A 203 16.83 8.56 11.47
N THR A 204 15.66 7.94 11.41
CA THR A 204 14.92 7.55 12.60
C THR A 204 15.41 6.19 13.07
N GLU A 205 15.98 6.14 14.26
CA GLU A 205 16.46 4.89 14.86
C GLU A 205 15.32 4.14 15.56
N LEU A 206 15.16 2.86 15.21
CA LEU A 206 14.36 1.92 15.98
C LEU A 206 15.28 1.03 16.81
N SER A 207 15.05 1.04 18.12
CA SER A 207 15.69 0.08 19.01
C SER A 207 15.12 -1.32 18.76
N GLY A 208 15.93 -2.36 18.99
CA GLY A 208 15.46 -3.75 18.92
C GLY A 208 14.23 -4.00 19.82
N THR A 209 14.20 -3.37 21.00
CA THR A 209 13.05 -3.42 21.92
C THR A 209 11.77 -2.84 21.34
N TYR A 210 11.84 -1.78 20.52
CA TYR A 210 10.66 -1.21 19.89
C TYR A 210 10.10 -2.16 18.81
N LEU A 211 10.98 -2.79 18.02
CA LEU A 211 10.59 -3.76 17.00
C LEU A 211 9.89 -4.97 17.63
N GLU A 212 10.43 -5.53 18.71
CA GLU A 212 9.78 -6.62 19.45
C GLU A 212 8.43 -6.20 20.06
N SER A 213 8.32 -4.96 20.55
CA SER A 213 7.08 -4.46 21.16
C SER A 213 5.96 -4.19 20.15
N THR A 214 6.32 -3.86 18.91
CA THR A 214 5.39 -3.51 17.82
C THR A 214 5.18 -4.63 16.80
N GLU A 215 5.92 -5.74 16.95
CA GLU A 215 5.77 -6.89 16.08
C GLU A 215 4.34 -7.44 16.13
N PRO A 216 3.69 -7.62 14.95
CA PRO A 216 2.33 -8.13 14.88
C PRO A 216 2.18 -9.45 15.63
N GLN A 217 1.08 -9.60 16.38
CA GLN A 217 0.84 -10.80 17.19
C GLN A 217 0.90 -12.09 16.36
N TRP A 218 0.47 -12.06 15.10
CA TRP A 218 0.54 -13.21 14.21
C TRP A 218 1.98 -13.66 13.94
N LYS A 219 2.93 -12.73 13.84
CA LYS A 219 4.34 -13.05 13.59
C LYS A 219 4.98 -13.69 14.82
N LYS A 220 4.64 -13.19 16.01
CA LYS A 220 4.98 -13.84 17.28
C LYS A 220 4.43 -15.27 17.37
N LEU A 221 3.26 -15.52 16.81
CA LEU A 221 2.67 -16.87 16.73
C LEU A 221 3.39 -17.75 15.71
N ALA A 222 3.76 -17.22 14.53
CA ALA A 222 4.52 -17.94 13.52
C ALA A 222 5.88 -18.40 14.05
N ASP A 223 6.65 -17.51 14.70
CA ASP A 223 7.94 -17.84 15.29
C ASP A 223 7.84 -18.94 16.35
N ARG A 224 6.75 -18.94 17.13
CA ARG A 224 6.47 -19.99 18.12
C ARG A 224 6.23 -21.35 17.45
N LEU A 225 5.50 -21.37 16.33
CA LEU A 225 5.29 -22.60 15.55
C LEU A 225 6.59 -23.11 14.93
N GLU A 226 7.45 -22.23 14.43
CA GLU A 226 8.77 -22.61 13.89
C GLU A 226 9.69 -23.21 14.97
N ARG A 227 9.57 -22.75 16.22
CA ARG A 227 10.24 -23.36 17.38
C ARG A 227 9.62 -24.69 17.84
N GLY A 228 8.57 -25.16 17.17
CA GLY A 228 7.90 -26.42 17.47
C GLY A 228 6.89 -26.32 18.63
N GLU A 229 6.52 -25.11 19.07
CA GLU A 229 5.42 -24.96 20.02
C GLU A 229 4.10 -25.35 19.36
N LYS A 230 3.23 -26.02 20.12
CA LYS A 230 1.88 -26.37 19.68
C LYS A 230 0.85 -25.51 20.40
N PHE A 231 -0.06 -24.93 19.65
CA PHE A 231 -1.19 -24.20 20.20
C PHE A 231 -2.39 -24.28 19.25
N THR A 232 -3.54 -23.88 19.75
CA THR A 232 -4.80 -23.92 19.02
C THR A 232 -5.20 -22.52 18.60
N ILE A 233 -5.64 -22.35 17.36
CA ILE A 233 -6.23 -21.10 16.86
C ILE A 233 -7.74 -21.22 16.99
N ILE A 234 -8.35 -20.26 17.69
CA ILE A 234 -9.81 -20.11 17.78
C ILE A 234 -10.22 -18.98 16.84
N VAL A 235 -10.99 -19.31 15.81
CA VAL A 235 -11.56 -18.34 14.88
C VAL A 235 -13.00 -18.08 15.27
N TYR A 236 -13.29 -16.88 15.76
CA TYR A 236 -14.65 -16.40 15.93
C TYR A 236 -15.22 -15.99 14.57
N ILE A 237 -16.35 -16.57 14.20
CA ILE A 237 -17.05 -16.25 12.96
C ILE A 237 -17.94 -15.04 13.24
N ASP A 238 -17.62 -13.94 12.56
CA ASP A 238 -18.36 -12.69 12.67
C ASP A 238 -19.78 -12.83 12.08
N LEU A 239 -20.79 -12.53 12.88
CA LEU A 239 -22.21 -12.63 12.52
C LEU A 239 -22.77 -11.27 12.09
N HIS A 240 -22.19 -10.69 11.05
CA HIS A 240 -22.69 -9.46 10.44
C HIS A 240 -22.93 -9.63 8.93
N ASP A 241 -23.91 -8.91 8.39
CA ASP A 241 -24.11 -8.84 6.94
C ASP A 241 -23.11 -7.90 6.25
N ASP A 242 -23.18 -7.81 4.91
CA ASP A 242 -22.33 -6.93 4.09
C ASP A 242 -22.50 -5.43 4.41
N TYR A 243 -23.53 -5.07 5.20
CA TYR A 243 -23.81 -3.72 5.69
C TYR A 243 -23.51 -3.57 7.18
N PHE A 244 -22.79 -4.51 7.80
CA PHE A 244 -22.44 -4.53 9.22
C PHE A 244 -23.66 -4.57 10.16
N LYS A 245 -24.75 -5.19 9.74
CA LYS A 245 -25.90 -5.45 10.62
C LYS A 245 -25.76 -6.83 11.26
N GLU A 246 -25.95 -6.86 12.57
CA GLU A 246 -25.90 -8.09 13.37
C GLU A 246 -26.94 -9.11 12.89
N ILE A 247 -26.48 -10.34 12.64
CA ILE A 247 -27.34 -11.47 12.30
C ILE A 247 -27.76 -12.15 13.61
N LYS A 248 -29.02 -11.99 13.98
CA LYS A 248 -29.59 -12.67 15.15
C LYS A 248 -29.83 -14.16 14.87
N LEU A 249 -29.22 -15.01 15.68
CA LEU A 249 -29.51 -16.44 15.73
C LEU A 249 -30.86 -16.68 16.43
N SER A 250 -31.47 -17.85 16.17
CA SER A 250 -32.70 -18.25 16.85
C SER A 250 -32.49 -18.32 18.37
N ASP A 251 -33.51 -17.92 19.11
CA ASP A 251 -33.57 -18.10 20.57
C ASP A 251 -33.92 -19.56 20.93
N ASN A 252 -34.42 -20.35 19.97
CA ASN A 252 -34.68 -21.77 20.17
C ASN A 252 -33.34 -22.55 20.15
N PRO A 253 -32.99 -23.27 21.23
CA PRO A 253 -31.78 -24.10 21.33
C PRO A 253 -31.49 -25.03 20.15
N GLY A 254 -32.50 -25.76 19.68
CA GLY A 254 -32.34 -26.77 18.63
C GLY A 254 -32.09 -26.12 17.27
N GLU A 255 -32.84 -25.05 16.98
CA GLU A 255 -32.67 -24.28 15.75
C GLU A 255 -31.34 -23.52 15.73
N ARG A 256 -30.97 -22.90 16.86
CA ARG A 256 -29.69 -22.21 17.03
C ARG A 256 -28.52 -23.14 16.76
N SER A 257 -28.56 -24.35 17.35
CA SER A 257 -27.54 -25.38 17.14
C SER A 257 -27.41 -25.77 15.67
N GLY A 258 -28.55 -25.93 14.98
CA GLY A 258 -28.57 -26.18 13.54
C GLY A 258 -28.01 -25.02 12.71
N GLN A 259 -28.29 -23.77 13.09
CA GLN A 259 -27.77 -22.58 12.41
C GLN A 259 -26.25 -22.46 12.59
N VAL A 260 -25.76 -22.59 13.82
CA VAL A 260 -24.32 -22.51 14.14
C VAL A 260 -23.53 -23.61 13.42
N ALA A 261 -24.03 -24.85 13.42
CA ALA A 261 -23.37 -25.96 12.73
C ALA A 261 -23.23 -25.68 11.21
N ARG A 262 -24.29 -25.17 10.57
CA ARG A 262 -24.25 -24.79 9.14
C ARG A 262 -23.25 -23.68 8.87
N ILE A 263 -23.21 -22.65 9.72
CA ILE A 263 -22.26 -21.54 9.63
C ILE A 263 -20.83 -22.07 9.70
N GLN A 264 -20.53 -22.95 10.67
CA GLN A 264 -19.20 -23.56 10.80
C GLN A 264 -18.84 -24.46 9.61
N ASP A 265 -19.79 -25.24 9.10
CA ASP A 265 -19.56 -26.09 7.93
C ASP A 265 -19.24 -25.28 6.67
N GLU A 266 -19.95 -24.17 6.46
CA GLU A 266 -19.71 -23.27 5.33
C GLU A 266 -18.40 -22.51 5.43
N PHE A 267 -17.97 -22.13 6.65
CA PHE A 267 -16.63 -21.61 6.88
C PHE A 267 -15.57 -22.61 6.44
N LEU A 268 -15.66 -23.87 6.91
CA LEU A 268 -14.66 -24.89 6.60
C LEU A 268 -14.58 -25.22 5.11
N LYS A 269 -15.69 -25.12 4.37
CA LYS A 269 -15.69 -25.31 2.90
C LYS A 269 -14.90 -24.23 2.15
N LYS A 270 -14.75 -23.04 2.73
CA LYS A 270 -13.95 -21.96 2.13
C LYS A 270 -12.45 -22.19 2.29
N ILE A 271 -12.04 -23.00 3.28
CA ILE A 271 -10.64 -23.33 3.50
C ILE A 271 -10.16 -24.26 2.36
N PRO A 272 -9.08 -23.92 1.65
CA PRO A 272 -8.50 -24.75 0.61
C PRO A 272 -8.18 -26.17 1.12
N GLY A 273 -8.60 -27.20 0.38
CA GLY A 273 -8.41 -28.61 0.78
C GLY A 273 -6.95 -29.09 0.81
N ASN A 274 -6.01 -28.30 0.29
CA ASN A 274 -4.56 -28.55 0.43
C ASN A 274 -4.01 -28.12 1.80
N LEU A 275 -4.79 -27.38 2.60
CA LEU A 275 -4.44 -27.07 3.99
C LEU A 275 -4.81 -28.25 4.89
N ILE A 276 -3.83 -28.79 5.60
CA ILE A 276 -4.06 -29.87 6.55
C ILE A 276 -4.59 -29.25 7.84
N LEU A 277 -5.89 -29.41 8.08
CA LEU A 277 -6.54 -29.03 9.33
C LEU A 277 -6.47 -30.21 10.32
N ARG A 278 -5.99 -29.95 11.54
CA ARG A 278 -5.92 -30.93 12.63
C ARG A 278 -6.71 -30.42 13.83
N ASP A 279 -7.22 -31.35 14.63
CA ASP A 279 -7.96 -31.09 15.87
C ASP A 279 -9.07 -30.03 15.69
N VAL A 280 -9.86 -30.18 14.62
CA VAL A 280 -10.97 -29.27 14.31
C VAL A 280 -12.12 -29.50 15.27
N GLU A 281 -12.33 -28.55 16.17
CA GLU A 281 -13.44 -28.53 17.12
C GLU A 281 -14.46 -27.45 16.75
N LYS A 282 -15.75 -27.78 16.97
CA LYS A 282 -16.90 -26.92 16.69
C LYS A 282 -17.77 -26.81 17.94
N ASP A 283 -18.23 -25.61 18.25
CA ASP A 283 -19.23 -25.38 19.29
C ASP A 283 -20.62 -25.26 18.65
N LYS A 284 -21.59 -26.01 19.15
CA LYS A 284 -22.98 -25.95 18.66
C LYS A 284 -23.71 -24.69 19.11
N TRP A 285 -23.18 -23.94 20.06
CA TRP A 285 -23.83 -22.77 20.67
C TRP A 285 -23.21 -21.44 20.29
N GLN A 286 -21.93 -21.47 19.95
CA GLN A 286 -21.15 -20.31 19.53
C GLN A 286 -20.57 -20.52 18.14
N PRO A 287 -20.61 -19.49 17.28
CA PRO A 287 -20.08 -19.57 15.91
C PRO A 287 -18.55 -19.41 15.93
N TYR A 288 -17.82 -20.34 16.54
CA TYR A 288 -16.36 -20.39 16.44
C TYR A 288 -15.88 -21.75 15.95
N ILE A 289 -14.67 -21.79 15.41
CA ILE A 289 -13.97 -23.02 15.06
C ILE A 289 -12.59 -22.99 15.72
N SER A 290 -12.21 -24.11 16.33
CA SER A 290 -10.93 -24.31 17.00
C SER A 290 -10.11 -25.32 16.20
N MET A 291 -8.83 -25.04 15.93
CA MET A 291 -7.97 -25.86 15.07
C MET A 291 -6.53 -25.86 15.59
N GLU A 292 -5.79 -26.97 15.46
CA GLU A 292 -4.34 -26.99 15.71
C GLU A 292 -3.64 -26.02 14.75
N ALA A 293 -2.85 -25.11 15.31
CA ALA A 293 -2.13 -24.11 14.55
C ALA A 293 -1.02 -24.75 13.71
N ASN A 294 -0.92 -24.32 12.45
CA ASN A 294 0.23 -24.57 11.60
C ASN A 294 0.49 -23.35 10.73
N LEU A 295 1.72 -23.22 10.21
CA LEU A 295 2.15 -22.04 9.44
C LEU A 295 1.23 -21.78 8.24
N ASN A 296 0.92 -22.81 7.45
CA ASN A 296 0.08 -22.65 6.27
C ASN A 296 -1.35 -22.16 6.62
N LEU A 297 -1.92 -22.63 7.74
CA LEU A 297 -3.22 -22.17 8.21
C LEU A 297 -3.15 -20.71 8.72
N LEU A 298 -2.10 -20.38 9.48
CA LEU A 298 -1.92 -19.02 10.00
C LEU A 298 -1.77 -18.00 8.87
N ASP A 299 -0.93 -18.28 7.88
CA ASP A 299 -0.73 -17.44 6.69
C ASP A 299 -2.05 -17.27 5.91
N TYR A 300 -2.77 -18.37 5.68
CA TYR A 300 -4.06 -18.32 5.00
C TYR A 300 -5.08 -17.43 5.72
N LEU A 301 -5.19 -17.54 7.04
CA LEU A 301 -6.14 -16.75 7.84
C LEU A 301 -5.80 -15.25 7.82
N ILE A 302 -4.50 -14.91 7.80
CA ILE A 302 -4.04 -13.52 7.69
C ILE A 302 -4.41 -12.96 6.31
N ASP A 303 -4.09 -13.69 5.24
CA ASP A 303 -4.30 -13.23 3.86
C ASP A 303 -5.79 -13.12 3.49
N ASN A 304 -6.65 -13.97 4.08
CA ASN A 304 -8.05 -14.13 3.66
C ASN A 304 -9.07 -13.65 4.71
N GLN A 305 -8.64 -12.85 5.69
CA GLN A 305 -9.47 -12.36 6.80
C GLN A 305 -10.82 -11.74 6.36
N VAL A 306 -10.87 -11.17 5.14
CA VAL A 306 -12.09 -10.56 4.56
C VAL A 306 -12.96 -11.57 3.79
N GLU A 307 -12.37 -12.55 3.10
CA GLU A 307 -13.10 -13.53 2.28
C GLU A 307 -13.79 -14.62 3.11
N LEU A 308 -13.26 -14.84 4.31
CA LEU A 308 -13.79 -15.80 5.29
C LEU A 308 -15.06 -15.32 6.01
N LYS A 309 -15.47 -14.05 5.83
CA LYS A 309 -16.77 -13.55 6.33
C LYS A 309 -17.91 -14.34 5.67
N ILE A 310 -18.81 -14.88 6.48
CA ILE A 310 -19.90 -15.74 6.00
C ILE A 310 -21.09 -14.85 5.66
N LYS A 311 -21.56 -14.94 4.42
CA LYS A 311 -22.71 -14.18 3.95
C LYS A 311 -24.02 -14.68 4.58
N THR A 312 -25.01 -13.78 4.56
CA THR A 312 -26.26 -13.83 5.32
C THR A 312 -26.94 -15.21 5.44
N MET A 313 -27.61 -15.45 6.57
CA MET A 313 -28.42 -16.66 6.79
C MET A 313 -29.46 -16.92 5.68
N ALA A 314 -29.95 -15.87 5.01
CA ALA A 314 -30.87 -15.98 3.89
C ALA A 314 -30.24 -16.66 2.65
N GLU A 315 -28.93 -16.51 2.45
CA GLU A 315 -28.18 -17.21 1.38
C GLU A 315 -27.87 -18.66 1.76
N LEU A 316 -27.69 -18.93 3.06
CA LEU A 316 -27.46 -20.28 3.59
C LEU A 316 -28.74 -21.14 3.66
N ILE A 317 -29.93 -20.52 3.67
CA ILE A 317 -31.23 -21.19 3.72
C ILE A 317 -31.82 -21.43 2.32
N LYS A 318 -31.34 -20.74 1.27
CA LYS A 318 -31.71 -20.99 -0.13
C LYS A 318 -30.85 -22.10 -0.76
N ARG A 319 -31.07 -23.34 -0.34
CA ARG A 319 -30.85 -24.54 -1.18
C ARG A 319 -31.96 -25.54 -0.92
#